data_AF-A0A226MVT6-F1
#
_entry.id   AF-A0A226MVT6-F1
#
_cell.length_a   1.000
_cell.length_b   1.000
_cell.length_c   1.000
_cell.angle_alpha   90.00
_cell.angle_beta   90.00
_cell.angle_gamma   90.00
#
_symmetry.space_group_name_H-M   'P 1'
#
loop_
_entity.id
_entity.type
_entity.pdbx_description
1 polymer ?
#
loop_
_entity_poly.entity_id
_entity_poly.type
_entity_poly.pdbx_seq_one_letter_code
_entity_poly.pdbx_strand_id
1 'polypeptide(L)'
;VLPAKRCPARLLPREPDPVPLSALLQADGGARVRAALQAANYSCVVESQAVPCSITWRRKSVLSQAEDGTEWTEEPNLLVVLGLEQFLSMVRGYKQEAQGCAQPKDTLRSFVSRVMEKMPGRVLALTVVEVEKYFRYLRAQSKKRLPRSAATGSQAEDRGGQRKKQVKDPGLEITRLDVEDALVDLQLHTHVQVSFFESWEELGEFATMFTKAVAEAPFKREQQNTGFSFYLENKWCRGVKVDHDGKGLFEVWKRQIQQFNRVSAEMAEAVVSAYPSPWLLVQAYSRCSSEQERENMLADIVVCRGAGVTATQRRVGPELSRRIYLHMTSHDPDFCLDVTG
;
A
#
# COMPACT_ATOMS: atom_id res chain seq x y z
N VAL A 1 7.43 24.59 -10.85
CA VAL A 1 7.60 23.44 -9.94
C VAL A 1 7.43 23.92 -8.51
N LEU A 2 6.20 23.91 -7.98
CA LEU A 2 5.95 24.28 -6.59
C LEU A 2 6.15 23.04 -5.70
N PRO A 3 6.80 23.17 -4.53
CA PRO A 3 7.05 22.05 -3.63
C PRO A 3 5.76 21.57 -2.99
N ALA A 4 5.68 20.25 -2.76
CA ALA A 4 4.59 19.48 -2.13
C ALA A 4 4.20 19.92 -0.68
N LYS A 5 4.65 21.09 -0.21
CA LYS A 5 4.25 21.71 1.05
C LYS A 5 3.30 22.91 0.87
N ARG A 6 2.94 23.27 -0.36
CA ARG A 6 1.95 24.33 -0.66
C ARG A 6 0.88 23.82 -1.63
N CYS A 7 0.10 22.83 -1.22
CA CYS A 7 -1.28 22.72 -1.66
C CYS A 7 -2.16 23.24 -0.52
N PRO A 8 -2.40 24.57 -0.42
CA PRO A 8 -3.31 25.09 0.58
C PRO A 8 -4.74 24.75 0.14
N ALA A 9 -5.30 23.64 0.63
CA ALA A 9 -6.74 23.46 0.62
C ALA A 9 -7.36 24.41 1.66
N ARG A 10 -7.45 25.70 1.32
CA ARG A 10 -8.21 26.69 2.08
C ARG A 10 -9.66 26.66 1.59
N LEU A 11 -10.59 26.30 2.47
CA LEU A 11 -12.03 26.51 2.28
C LEU A 11 -12.54 27.49 3.34
N LEU A 12 -13.24 28.54 2.90
CA LEU A 12 -13.93 29.52 3.73
C LEU A 12 -15.44 29.23 3.72
N PRO A 13 -16.18 29.69 4.75
CA PRO A 13 -17.53 29.22 5.05
C PRO A 13 -18.59 29.92 4.20
N ARG A 14 -19.66 29.19 3.88
CA ARG A 14 -20.96 29.79 3.61
C ARG A 14 -22.01 28.98 4.38
N GLU A 15 -22.67 29.64 5.32
CA GLU A 15 -23.88 29.19 6.03
C GLU A 15 -25.05 30.12 5.65
N PRO A 16 -26.31 29.77 5.95
CA PRO A 16 -26.84 28.45 6.33
C PRO A 16 -28.05 28.03 5.47
N ASP A 17 -28.30 26.73 5.38
CA ASP A 17 -29.65 26.17 5.35
C ASP A 17 -29.61 24.71 5.85
N PRO A 18 -30.62 24.24 6.61
CA PRO A 18 -30.55 22.98 7.34
C PRO A 18 -30.88 21.80 6.42
N VAL A 19 -29.87 21.02 6.04
CA VAL A 19 -30.02 19.79 5.25
C VAL A 19 -29.58 18.60 6.10
N PRO A 20 -30.30 17.46 6.09
CA PRO A 20 -30.01 16.32 6.96
C PRO A 20 -28.56 15.83 6.79
N LEU A 21 -27.85 15.69 7.91
CA LEU A 21 -26.46 15.21 7.95
C LEU A 21 -26.29 13.90 7.18
N SER A 22 -25.23 13.80 6.37
CA SER A 22 -24.90 12.59 5.59
C SER A 22 -24.91 11.32 6.45
N ALA A 23 -25.42 10.19 5.92
CA ALA A 23 -25.53 8.90 6.63
C ALA A 23 -24.20 8.40 7.25
N LEU A 24 -23.05 8.76 6.68
CA LEU A 24 -21.74 8.43 7.25
C LEU A 24 -21.53 9.11 8.62
N LEU A 25 -21.88 10.38 8.74
CA LEU A 25 -21.74 11.16 9.98
C LEU A 25 -22.77 10.78 11.04
N GLN A 26 -23.85 10.12 10.63
CA GLN A 26 -24.84 9.55 11.54
C GLN A 26 -24.41 8.18 12.10
N ALA A 27 -23.43 7.51 11.47
CA ALA A 27 -22.83 6.31 12.03
C ALA A 27 -21.87 6.65 13.19
N ASP A 28 -21.80 5.79 14.20
CA ASP A 28 -21.10 6.02 15.48
C ASP A 28 -19.63 6.47 15.36
N GLY A 29 -18.97 6.25 14.21
CA GLY A 29 -17.60 6.70 13.97
C GLY A 29 -17.38 7.68 12.82
N GLY A 30 -18.42 8.15 12.14
CA GLY A 30 -18.27 9.15 11.06
C GLY A 30 -17.66 10.46 11.56
N ALA A 31 -18.03 10.89 12.76
CA ALA A 31 -17.44 12.06 13.41
C ALA A 31 -15.93 11.89 13.67
N ARG A 32 -15.47 10.68 14.01
CA ARG A 32 -14.05 10.38 14.25
C ARG A 32 -13.24 10.44 12.97
N VAL A 33 -13.77 9.86 11.88
CA VAL A 33 -13.13 9.95 10.55
C VAL A 33 -13.01 11.41 10.10
N ARG A 34 -14.07 12.21 10.26
CA ARG A 34 -14.03 13.64 9.96
C ARG A 34 -13.00 14.38 10.81
N ALA A 35 -12.96 14.12 12.12
CA ALA A 35 -12.00 14.75 13.02
C ALA A 35 -10.55 14.44 12.62
N ALA A 36 -10.25 13.19 12.22
CA ALA A 36 -8.93 12.79 11.74
C ALA A 36 -8.54 13.55 10.46
N LEU A 37 -9.44 13.65 9.48
CA LEU A 37 -9.20 14.40 8.25
C LEU A 37 -8.97 15.90 8.51
N GLN A 38 -9.75 16.50 9.42
CA GLN A 38 -9.60 17.90 9.81
C GLN A 38 -8.27 18.14 10.55
N ALA A 39 -7.86 17.22 11.44
CA ALA A 39 -6.57 17.29 12.13
C ALA A 39 -5.38 17.24 11.16
N ALA A 40 -5.55 16.57 10.01
CA ALA A 40 -4.56 16.54 8.93
C ALA A 40 -4.61 17.76 7.99
N ASN A 41 -5.40 18.79 8.33
CA ASN A 41 -5.62 20.01 7.53
C ASN A 41 -6.32 19.78 6.18
N TYR A 42 -7.15 18.74 6.08
CA TYR A 42 -8.02 18.56 4.92
C TYR A 42 -9.36 19.27 5.11
N SER A 43 -9.79 19.95 4.06
CA SER A 43 -11.08 20.64 4.04
C SER A 43 -12.21 19.64 3.73
N CYS A 44 -13.15 19.47 4.66
CA CYS A 44 -14.22 18.48 4.57
C CYS A 44 -15.58 19.16 4.33
N VAL A 45 -16.32 18.70 3.33
CA VAL A 45 -17.70 19.15 3.04
C VAL A 45 -18.64 17.95 3.21
N VAL A 46 -19.83 18.21 3.75
CA VAL A 46 -20.85 17.19 4.00
C VAL A 46 -21.96 17.39 2.96
N GLU A 47 -22.07 16.46 2.03
CA GLU A 47 -23.07 16.48 0.96
C GLU A 47 -23.83 15.15 0.91
N SER A 48 -25.05 15.20 0.37
CA SER A 48 -25.77 13.97 0.01
C SER A 48 -25.11 13.32 -1.21
N GLN A 49 -24.88 12.01 -1.13
CA GLN A 49 -24.20 11.23 -2.16
C GLN A 49 -25.14 10.14 -2.69
N ALA A 50 -24.98 9.75 -3.96
CA ALA A 50 -25.78 8.69 -4.59
C ALA A 50 -25.63 7.32 -3.88
N VAL A 51 -24.45 7.12 -3.26
CA VAL A 51 -24.11 5.94 -2.47
C VAL A 51 -24.01 6.38 -1.00
N PRO A 52 -24.76 5.74 -0.08
CA PRO A 52 -24.67 6.08 1.34
C PRO A 52 -23.31 5.66 1.91
N CYS A 53 -22.90 6.31 3.00
CA CYS A 53 -21.64 6.01 3.70
C CYS A 53 -20.39 6.09 2.81
N SER A 54 -20.40 6.96 1.80
CA SER A 54 -19.28 7.15 0.87
C SER A 54 -18.49 8.42 1.14
N ILE A 55 -17.19 8.37 0.83
CA ILE A 55 -16.27 9.49 0.77
C ILE A 55 -15.77 9.62 -0.67
N THR A 56 -15.85 10.83 -1.22
CA THR A 56 -15.29 11.21 -2.53
C THR A 56 -14.34 12.39 -2.35
N TRP A 57 -13.54 12.67 -3.38
CA TRP A 57 -12.58 13.75 -3.37
C TRP A 57 -12.78 14.69 -4.54
N ARG A 58 -12.61 15.98 -4.29
CA ARG A 58 -12.55 17.02 -5.31
C ARG A 58 -11.25 17.80 -5.17
N ARG A 59 -10.68 18.22 -6.29
CA ARG A 59 -9.50 19.06 -6.34
C ARG A 59 -9.85 20.40 -6.96
N LYS A 60 -9.32 21.48 -6.40
CA LYS A 60 -9.43 22.80 -7.02
C LYS A 60 -8.47 22.87 -8.21
N SER A 61 -8.97 23.23 -9.39
CA SER A 61 -8.10 23.53 -10.52
C SER A 61 -7.29 24.79 -10.22
N VAL A 62 -5.96 24.74 -10.40
CA VAL A 62 -5.05 25.87 -10.17
C VAL A 62 -4.86 26.70 -11.46
N LEU A 63 -5.49 26.30 -12.57
CA LEU A 63 -5.25 26.89 -13.89
C LEU A 63 -6.10 28.13 -14.21
N SER A 64 -7.08 28.50 -13.39
CA SER A 64 -7.83 29.75 -13.60
C SER A 64 -7.19 30.91 -12.82
N GLN A 65 -6.36 31.70 -13.51
CA GLN A 65 -6.01 33.07 -13.08
C GLN A 65 -7.16 34.08 -13.29
N ALA A 66 -8.35 33.62 -13.70
CA ALA A 66 -9.54 34.46 -13.75
C ALA A 66 -10.21 34.46 -12.36
N GLU A 67 -10.41 35.66 -11.80
CA GLU A 67 -10.80 35.95 -10.41
C GLU A 67 -12.13 35.35 -9.90
N ASP A 68 -12.81 34.46 -10.63
CA ASP A 68 -14.08 33.87 -10.18
C ASP A 68 -14.30 32.40 -10.59
N GLY A 69 -13.30 31.74 -11.20
CA GLY A 69 -13.42 30.36 -11.67
C GLY A 69 -13.16 29.33 -10.57
N THR A 70 -14.12 29.08 -9.69
CA THR A 70 -14.06 28.02 -8.66
C THR A 70 -14.39 26.65 -9.25
N GLU A 71 -13.62 26.20 -10.26
CA GLU A 71 -13.86 24.92 -10.92
C GLU A 71 -13.20 23.79 -10.11
N TRP A 72 -14.04 22.94 -9.53
CA TRP A 72 -13.64 21.74 -8.80
C TRP A 72 -13.68 20.54 -9.74
N THR A 73 -12.57 19.81 -9.82
CA THR A 73 -12.51 18.55 -10.56
C THR A 73 -12.74 17.39 -9.60
N GLU A 74 -13.65 16.49 -9.98
CA GLU A 74 -13.95 15.27 -9.24
C GLU A 74 -12.86 14.21 -9.44
N GLU A 75 -12.35 13.64 -8.36
CA GLU A 75 -11.35 12.56 -8.40
C GLU A 75 -12.03 11.21 -8.60
N PRO A 76 -11.44 10.27 -9.36
CA PRO A 76 -12.08 8.99 -9.68
C PRO A 76 -12.25 8.09 -8.46
N ASN A 77 -11.55 8.32 -7.35
CA ASN A 77 -11.56 7.45 -6.19
C ASN A 77 -12.86 7.57 -5.37
N LEU A 78 -13.38 6.43 -4.93
CA LEU A 78 -14.59 6.30 -4.12
C LEU A 78 -14.31 5.35 -2.97
N LEU A 79 -14.46 5.81 -1.72
CA LEU A 79 -14.31 4.99 -0.53
C LEU A 79 -15.66 4.79 0.14
N VAL A 80 -16.09 3.55 0.32
CA VAL A 80 -17.39 3.24 0.92
C VAL A 80 -17.18 2.46 2.23
N VAL A 81 -17.84 2.92 3.27
CA VAL A 81 -17.85 2.28 4.59
C VAL A 81 -19.10 1.42 4.72
N LEU A 82 -18.90 0.11 4.81
CA LEU A 82 -19.94 -0.88 5.02
C LEU A 82 -20.17 -1.09 6.52
N GLY A 83 -21.43 -1.05 6.94
CA GLY A 83 -21.80 -1.43 8.30
C GLY A 83 -21.59 -2.93 8.53
N LEU A 84 -21.19 -3.30 9.75
CA LEU A 84 -20.89 -4.69 10.11
C LEU A 84 -22.06 -5.64 9.80
N GLU A 85 -23.28 -5.30 10.22
CA GLU A 85 -24.46 -6.16 9.98
C GLU A 85 -24.80 -6.28 8.50
N GLN A 86 -24.64 -5.20 7.73
CA GLN A 86 -24.86 -5.20 6.29
C GLN A 86 -23.85 -6.13 5.60
N PHE A 87 -22.57 -6.00 5.98
CA PHE A 87 -21.49 -6.87 5.48
C PHE A 87 -21.78 -8.35 5.79
N LEU A 88 -22.08 -8.67 7.04
CA LEU A 88 -22.39 -10.05 7.47
C LEU A 88 -23.64 -10.60 6.78
N SER A 89 -24.65 -9.76 6.52
CA SER A 89 -25.82 -10.16 5.73
C SER A 89 -25.45 -10.54 4.29
N MET A 90 -24.56 -9.79 3.65
CA MET A 90 -24.11 -10.08 2.28
C MET A 90 -23.28 -11.36 2.20
N VAL A 91 -22.45 -11.63 3.20
CA VAL A 91 -21.70 -12.91 3.31
C VAL A 91 -22.66 -14.09 3.53
N ARG A 92 -23.72 -13.92 4.34
CA ARG A 92 -24.78 -14.92 4.47
C ARG A 92 -25.49 -15.19 3.14
N GLY A 93 -25.77 -14.14 2.37
CA GLY A 93 -26.34 -14.26 1.03
C GLY A 93 -25.47 -15.12 0.12
N TYR A 94 -24.17 -14.87 0.10
CA TYR A 94 -23.20 -15.67 -0.68
C TYR A 94 -23.18 -17.14 -0.24
N LYS A 95 -23.12 -17.40 1.07
CA LYS A 95 -23.13 -18.76 1.63
C LYS A 95 -24.40 -19.53 1.22
N GLN A 96 -25.55 -18.88 1.23
CA GLN A 96 -26.82 -19.48 0.82
C GLN A 96 -26.86 -19.76 -0.69
N GLU A 97 -26.26 -18.87 -1.51
CA GLU A 97 -26.09 -19.07 -2.96
C GLU A 97 -25.28 -20.32 -3.26
N ALA A 98 -24.11 -20.45 -2.61
CA ALA A 98 -23.20 -21.56 -2.80
C ALA A 98 -23.82 -22.91 -2.39
N GLN A 99 -24.81 -22.88 -1.48
CA GLN A 99 -25.55 -24.05 -1.01
C GLN A 99 -26.79 -24.37 -1.85
N GLY A 100 -27.10 -23.58 -2.90
CA GLY A 100 -28.23 -23.82 -3.81
C GLY A 100 -29.62 -23.48 -3.22
N CYS A 101 -29.67 -22.78 -2.08
CA CYS A 101 -30.92 -22.41 -1.39
C CYS A 101 -31.38 -21.00 -1.78
N ALA A 102 -32.25 -20.89 -2.78
CA ALA A 102 -32.93 -19.66 -3.25
C ALA A 102 -32.01 -18.53 -3.76
N GLN A 103 -32.56 -17.66 -4.62
CA GLN A 103 -31.79 -16.55 -5.21
C GLN A 103 -31.40 -15.52 -4.15
N PRO A 104 -30.10 -15.31 -3.88
CA PRO A 104 -29.66 -14.27 -2.97
C PRO A 104 -29.72 -12.94 -3.70
N LYS A 105 -30.58 -12.05 -3.24
CA LYS A 105 -30.70 -10.71 -3.82
C LYS A 105 -29.60 -9.74 -3.38
N ASP A 106 -28.85 -10.09 -2.32
CA ASP A 106 -27.90 -9.16 -1.72
C ASP A 106 -26.59 -9.85 -1.29
N THR A 107 -25.67 -9.96 -2.24
CA THR A 107 -24.26 -10.37 -2.04
C THR A 107 -23.32 -9.18 -2.20
N LEU A 108 -22.06 -9.31 -1.75
CA LEU A 108 -21.03 -8.28 -1.93
C LEU A 108 -20.88 -7.89 -3.40
N ARG A 109 -20.92 -8.88 -4.31
CA ARG A 109 -20.85 -8.66 -5.76
C ARG A 109 -22.03 -7.84 -6.27
N SER A 110 -23.25 -8.19 -5.86
CA SER A 110 -24.45 -7.43 -6.23
C SER A 110 -24.41 -5.99 -5.70
N PHE A 111 -23.86 -5.80 -4.48
CA PHE A 111 -23.68 -4.49 -3.89
C PHE A 111 -22.69 -3.64 -4.68
N VAL A 112 -21.51 -4.19 -5.02
CA VAL A 112 -20.52 -3.49 -5.85
C VAL A 112 -21.12 -3.13 -7.21
N SER A 113 -21.88 -4.04 -7.83
CA SER A 113 -22.54 -3.77 -9.11
C SER A 113 -23.49 -2.56 -9.01
N ARG A 114 -24.34 -2.50 -7.98
CA ARG A 114 -25.24 -1.36 -7.73
C ARG A 114 -24.50 -0.05 -7.44
N VAL A 115 -23.36 -0.12 -6.73
CA VAL A 115 -22.53 1.06 -6.45
C VAL A 115 -21.92 1.60 -7.75
N MET A 116 -21.39 0.71 -8.59
CA MET A 116 -20.76 1.06 -9.87
C MET A 116 -21.77 1.55 -10.91
N GLU A 117 -23.00 1.05 -10.90
CA GLU A 117 -24.11 1.57 -11.72
C GLU A 117 -24.47 3.01 -11.36
N LYS A 118 -24.47 3.34 -10.06
CA LYS A 118 -24.77 4.70 -9.58
C LYS A 118 -23.63 5.68 -9.81
N MET A 119 -22.38 5.19 -9.77
CA MET A 119 -21.17 6.01 -9.85
C MET A 119 -20.21 5.40 -10.91
N PRO A 120 -20.56 5.45 -12.20
CA PRO A 120 -19.77 4.82 -13.25
C PRO A 120 -18.38 5.47 -13.39
N GLY A 121 -17.38 4.67 -13.72
CA GLY A 121 -16.00 5.13 -13.96
C GLY A 121 -15.21 5.48 -12.69
N ARG A 122 -15.76 5.25 -11.49
CA ARG A 122 -15.04 5.44 -10.22
C ARG A 122 -14.20 4.21 -9.85
N VAL A 123 -13.12 4.42 -9.09
CA VAL A 123 -12.30 3.37 -8.50
C VAL A 123 -12.77 3.16 -7.06
N LEU A 124 -13.46 2.05 -6.83
CA LEU A 124 -14.08 1.71 -5.55
C LEU A 124 -13.10 1.04 -4.58
N ALA A 125 -13.05 1.53 -3.34
CA ALA A 125 -12.46 0.87 -2.19
C ALA A 125 -13.55 0.64 -1.13
N LEU A 126 -13.67 -0.61 -0.65
CA LEU A 126 -14.63 -0.98 0.39
C LEU A 126 -13.93 -1.13 1.73
N THR A 127 -14.60 -0.72 2.79
CA THR A 127 -14.09 -0.84 4.16
C THR A 127 -15.15 -1.35 5.11
N VAL A 128 -14.76 -2.16 6.08
CA VAL A 128 -15.64 -2.64 7.15
C VAL A 128 -14.92 -2.47 8.47
N VAL A 129 -15.61 -1.93 9.47
CA VAL A 129 -15.07 -1.73 10.81
C VAL A 129 -15.61 -2.82 11.74
N GLU A 130 -14.76 -3.29 12.65
CA GLU A 130 -15.12 -4.13 13.80
C GLU A 130 -15.51 -5.59 13.49
N VAL A 131 -15.15 -6.14 12.32
CA VAL A 131 -15.38 -7.56 11.98
C VAL A 131 -14.75 -8.50 13.02
N GLU A 132 -13.58 -8.14 13.56
CA GLU A 132 -12.94 -8.93 14.61
C GLU A 132 -13.70 -8.94 15.94
N LYS A 133 -14.55 -7.93 16.21
CA LYS A 133 -15.42 -7.97 17.40
C LYS A 133 -16.48 -9.05 17.25
N TYR A 134 -17.03 -9.25 16.05
CA TYR A 134 -17.96 -10.34 15.76
C TYR A 134 -17.33 -11.72 16.03
N PHE A 135 -16.14 -11.98 15.49
CA PHE A 135 -15.45 -13.26 15.72
C PHE A 135 -14.99 -13.45 17.17
N ARG A 136 -14.64 -12.37 17.88
CA ARG A 136 -14.38 -12.43 19.33
C ARG A 136 -15.64 -12.80 20.12
N TYR A 137 -16.79 -12.23 19.77
CA TYR A 137 -18.07 -12.55 20.38
C TYR A 137 -18.44 -14.03 20.17
N LEU A 138 -18.33 -14.55 18.94
CA LEU A 138 -18.58 -15.97 18.66
C LEU A 138 -17.67 -16.90 19.46
N ARG A 139 -16.37 -16.59 19.54
CA ARG A 139 -15.40 -17.35 20.36
C ARG A 139 -15.73 -17.31 21.86
N ALA A 140 -16.22 -16.18 22.37
CA ALA A 140 -16.66 -16.09 23.76
C ALA A 140 -17.92 -16.92 24.03
N GLN A 141 -18.85 -16.99 23.07
CA GLN A 141 -20.03 -17.83 23.17
C GLN A 141 -19.72 -19.33 23.13
N SER A 142 -18.81 -19.77 22.25
CA SER A 142 -18.41 -21.18 22.17
C SER A 142 -17.72 -21.65 23.45
N LYS A 143 -16.86 -20.83 24.06
CA LYS A 143 -16.24 -21.10 25.37
C LYS A 143 -17.25 -21.22 26.51
N LYS A 144 -18.35 -20.47 26.47
CA LYS A 144 -19.46 -20.58 27.45
C LYS A 144 -20.33 -21.83 27.22
N ARG A 145 -20.29 -22.42 26.03
CA ARG A 145 -21.04 -23.64 25.66
C ARG A 145 -20.28 -24.95 25.92
N LEU A 146 -18.95 -24.90 26.14
CA LEU A 146 -18.23 -26.06 26.69
C LEU A 146 -18.66 -26.27 28.15
N PRO A 147 -19.23 -27.44 28.53
CA PRO A 147 -19.63 -27.67 29.90
C PRO A 147 -18.40 -27.76 30.79
N ARG A 148 -18.45 -27.09 31.95
CA ARG A 148 -17.64 -27.38 33.15
C ARG A 148 -17.91 -28.82 33.63
N SER A 149 -17.51 -29.82 32.85
CA SER A 149 -17.73 -31.25 33.11
C SER A 149 -16.43 -31.98 33.46
N ALA A 150 -15.47 -31.27 34.05
CA ALA A 150 -14.25 -31.86 34.59
C ALA A 150 -13.96 -31.38 36.02
N ALA A 151 -15.01 -31.19 36.84
CA ALA A 151 -14.84 -31.10 38.28
C ALA A 151 -16.09 -31.61 39.00
N THR A 152 -15.87 -32.59 39.86
CA THR A 152 -16.78 -33.15 40.88
C THR A 152 -17.84 -34.12 40.36
N GLY A 153 -17.52 -35.41 40.45
CA GLY A 153 -18.51 -36.47 40.49
C GLY A 153 -19.13 -36.54 41.89
N SER A 154 -20.46 -36.54 41.95
CA SER A 154 -21.29 -37.43 42.76
C SER A 154 -22.77 -37.03 42.65
N GLN A 155 -23.62 -38.03 42.73
CA GLN A 155 -25.04 -38.11 42.37
C GLN A 155 -25.98 -37.12 43.10
N ALA A 156 -27.06 -36.69 42.44
CA ALA A 156 -28.46 -36.90 42.91
C ALA A 156 -29.51 -36.26 41.96
N GLU A 157 -30.43 -37.13 41.56
CA GLU A 157 -31.83 -37.05 41.08
C GLU A 157 -32.52 -35.71 40.71
N ASP A 158 -33.04 -35.74 39.48
CA ASP A 158 -34.42 -35.50 39.04
C ASP A 158 -35.27 -34.39 39.71
N ARG A 159 -35.53 -33.31 38.95
CA ARG A 159 -36.87 -32.69 38.88
C ARG A 159 -37.02 -31.78 37.65
N GLY A 160 -38.03 -32.13 36.87
CA GLY A 160 -38.61 -31.46 35.70
C GLY A 160 -38.34 -29.97 35.51
N GLY A 161 -37.85 -29.65 34.31
CA GLY A 161 -37.88 -28.32 33.73
C GLY A 161 -37.49 -28.41 32.27
N GLN A 162 -38.49 -28.41 31.38
CA GLN A 162 -38.30 -28.26 29.94
C GLN A 162 -37.57 -26.94 29.65
N ARG A 163 -36.24 -26.96 29.65
CA ARG A 163 -35.43 -25.93 29.04
C ARG A 163 -35.64 -26.04 27.55
N LYS A 164 -36.46 -25.15 26.98
CA LYS A 164 -36.48 -24.84 25.55
C LYS A 164 -35.03 -24.75 25.08
N LYS A 165 -34.58 -25.78 24.37
CA LYS A 165 -33.31 -25.81 23.65
C LYS A 165 -33.44 -24.69 22.62
N GLN A 166 -32.85 -23.52 22.87
CA GLN A 166 -32.63 -22.55 21.81
C GLN A 166 -31.66 -23.21 20.82
N VAL A 167 -32.22 -23.93 19.85
CA VAL A 167 -31.52 -24.31 18.64
C VAL A 167 -31.34 -23.00 17.87
N LYS A 168 -30.26 -22.27 18.16
CA LYS A 168 -29.72 -21.32 17.20
C LYS A 168 -29.23 -22.19 16.04
N ASP A 169 -29.94 -22.08 14.93
CA ASP A 169 -29.66 -22.80 13.69
C ASP A 169 -28.17 -22.65 13.33
N PRO A 170 -27.39 -23.75 13.29
CA PRO A 170 -25.96 -23.70 12.94
C PRO A 170 -25.72 -23.18 11.52
N GLY A 171 -26.74 -23.13 10.65
CA GLY A 171 -26.67 -22.54 9.31
C GLY A 171 -26.55 -21.00 9.27
N LEU A 172 -26.83 -20.30 10.38
CA LEU A 172 -26.80 -18.83 10.44
C LEU A 172 -25.47 -18.24 10.94
N GLU A 173 -24.57 -19.07 11.45
CA GLU A 173 -23.25 -18.63 11.90
C GLU A 173 -22.29 -18.47 10.71
N ILE A 174 -21.70 -17.29 10.59
CA ILE A 174 -20.70 -16.95 9.57
C ILE A 174 -19.33 -17.30 10.14
N THR A 175 -18.63 -18.20 9.47
CA THR A 175 -17.26 -18.56 9.80
C THR A 175 -16.27 -17.63 9.11
N ARG A 176 -14.99 -17.67 9.51
CA ARG A 176 -13.94 -16.92 8.81
C ARG A 176 -13.74 -17.41 7.37
N LEU A 177 -13.88 -18.71 7.13
CA LEU A 177 -13.83 -19.28 5.78
C LEU A 177 -14.95 -18.72 4.91
N ASP A 178 -16.19 -18.63 5.44
CA ASP A 178 -17.30 -18.03 4.67
C ASP A 178 -17.02 -16.57 4.26
N VAL A 179 -16.32 -15.80 5.12
CA VAL A 179 -15.88 -14.44 4.80
C VAL A 179 -14.78 -14.45 3.74
N GLU A 180 -13.75 -15.26 3.91
CA GLU A 180 -12.64 -15.38 2.96
C GLU A 180 -13.13 -15.80 1.56
N ASP A 181 -14.00 -16.81 1.48
CA ASP A 181 -14.57 -17.28 0.22
C ASP A 181 -15.36 -16.17 -0.49
N ALA A 182 -16.19 -15.43 0.25
CA ALA A 182 -16.97 -14.31 -0.31
C ALA A 182 -16.07 -13.16 -0.79
N LEU A 183 -14.93 -12.91 -0.14
CA LEU A 183 -13.96 -11.89 -0.54
C LEU A 183 -13.16 -12.32 -1.77
N VAL A 184 -12.77 -13.59 -1.85
CA VAL A 184 -12.08 -14.16 -3.02
C VAL A 184 -13.01 -14.10 -4.23
N ASP A 185 -14.28 -14.52 -4.08
CA ASP A 185 -15.29 -14.39 -5.13
C ASP A 185 -15.43 -12.93 -5.60
N LEU A 186 -15.53 -11.99 -4.66
CA LEU A 186 -15.62 -10.56 -4.98
C LEU A 186 -14.41 -10.07 -5.78
N GLN A 187 -13.20 -10.42 -5.34
CA GLN A 187 -11.96 -9.95 -5.95
C GLN A 187 -11.76 -10.52 -7.36
N LEU A 188 -12.13 -11.79 -7.59
CA LEU A 188 -12.04 -12.43 -8.89
C LEU A 188 -13.01 -11.82 -9.92
N HIS A 189 -14.19 -11.40 -9.48
CA HIS A 189 -15.23 -10.89 -10.39
C HIS A 189 -15.24 -9.37 -10.57
N THR A 190 -14.78 -8.61 -9.58
CA THR A 190 -14.91 -7.14 -9.58
C THR A 190 -13.59 -6.39 -9.43
N HIS A 191 -12.50 -7.08 -9.09
CA HIS A 191 -11.21 -6.49 -8.71
C HIS A 191 -11.28 -5.50 -7.53
N VAL A 192 -12.39 -5.47 -6.79
CA VAL A 192 -12.54 -4.63 -5.60
C VAL A 192 -12.06 -5.39 -4.37
N GLN A 193 -11.18 -4.75 -3.59
CA GLN A 193 -10.74 -5.26 -2.31
C GLN A 193 -11.53 -4.62 -1.16
N VAL A 194 -11.75 -5.41 -0.10
CA VAL A 194 -12.32 -4.94 1.17
C VAL A 194 -11.22 -4.85 2.22
N SER A 195 -11.08 -3.69 2.85
CA SER A 195 -10.17 -3.49 3.99
C SER A 195 -10.93 -3.58 5.32
N PHE A 196 -10.33 -4.27 6.29
CA PHE A 196 -10.89 -4.41 7.63
C PHE A 196 -10.13 -3.54 8.63
N PHE A 197 -10.87 -2.87 9.52
CA PHE A 197 -10.31 -2.07 10.61
C PHE A 197 -10.87 -2.54 11.95
N GLU A 198 -10.04 -2.56 12.99
CA GLU A 198 -10.48 -2.96 14.34
C GLU A 198 -11.31 -1.86 15.02
N SER A 199 -11.04 -0.61 14.66
CA SER A 199 -11.60 0.58 15.29
C SER A 199 -11.88 1.70 14.27
N TRP A 200 -12.70 2.66 14.67
CA TRP A 200 -13.01 3.84 13.86
C TRP A 200 -11.84 4.82 13.79
N GLU A 201 -10.95 4.79 14.78
CA GLU A 201 -9.70 5.52 14.82
C GLU A 201 -8.78 5.08 13.67
N GLU A 202 -8.58 3.76 13.51
CA GLU A 202 -7.80 3.19 12.41
C GLU A 202 -8.39 3.54 11.04
N LEU A 203 -9.72 3.52 10.91
CA LEU A 203 -10.37 3.95 9.68
C LEU A 203 -10.12 5.45 9.40
N GLY A 204 -10.08 6.29 10.43
CA GLY A 204 -9.76 7.71 10.31
C GLY A 204 -8.31 7.96 9.85
N GLU A 205 -7.35 7.20 10.40
CA GLU A 205 -5.96 7.22 9.95
C GLU A 205 -5.83 6.73 8.50
N PHE A 206 -6.52 5.65 8.16
CA PHE A 206 -6.57 5.15 6.80
C PHE A 206 -7.18 6.16 5.83
N ALA A 207 -8.31 6.78 6.17
CA ALA A 207 -8.94 7.81 5.34
C ALA A 207 -8.00 9.01 5.09
N THR A 208 -7.19 9.37 6.10
CA THR A 208 -6.16 10.41 5.99
C THR A 208 -5.04 9.99 5.03
N MET A 209 -4.52 8.77 5.19
CA MET A 209 -3.51 8.20 4.29
C MET A 209 -4.02 8.07 2.85
N PHE A 210 -5.26 7.61 2.69
CA PHE A 210 -5.92 7.46 1.40
C PHE A 210 -6.12 8.83 0.73
N THR A 211 -6.58 9.84 1.48
CA THR A 211 -6.71 11.22 1.00
C THR A 211 -5.38 11.78 0.52
N LYS A 212 -4.29 11.52 1.26
CA LYS A 212 -2.94 11.89 0.82
C LYS A 212 -2.54 11.18 -0.47
N ALA A 213 -2.81 9.87 -0.59
CA ALA A 213 -2.52 9.11 -1.80
C ALA A 213 -3.28 9.66 -3.01
N VAL A 214 -4.57 9.99 -2.87
CA VAL A 214 -5.38 10.64 -3.92
C VAL A 214 -4.79 12.00 -4.29
N ALA A 215 -4.38 12.80 -3.30
CA ALA A 215 -3.77 14.10 -3.54
C ALA A 215 -2.44 14.00 -4.33
N GLU A 216 -1.59 13.03 -4.00
CA GLU A 216 -0.28 12.80 -4.62
C GLU A 216 -0.33 12.02 -5.94
N ALA A 217 -1.43 11.32 -6.25
CA ALA A 217 -1.51 10.40 -7.39
C ALA A 217 -1.22 11.07 -8.75
N PRO A 218 -1.78 12.25 -9.11
CA PRO A 218 -1.48 12.88 -10.39
C PRO A 218 0.00 13.26 -10.53
N PHE A 219 0.58 13.79 -9.46
CA PHE A 219 2.00 14.15 -9.41
C PHE A 219 2.90 12.92 -9.59
N LYS A 220 2.59 11.80 -8.92
CA LYS A 220 3.34 10.54 -9.08
C LYS A 220 3.23 9.97 -10.49
N ARG A 221 2.05 10.03 -11.11
CA ARG A 221 1.86 9.59 -12.51
C ARG A 221 2.68 10.43 -13.49
N GLU A 222 2.67 11.75 -13.33
CA GLU A 222 3.47 12.65 -14.18
C GLU A 222 4.97 12.41 -13.99
N GLN A 223 5.41 12.18 -12.75
CA GLN A 223 6.79 11.81 -12.47
C GLN A 223 7.19 10.47 -13.11
N GLN A 224 6.32 9.47 -13.12
CA GLN A 224 6.59 8.18 -13.77
C GLN A 224 6.77 8.31 -15.30
N ASN A 225 6.20 9.34 -15.93
CA ASN A 225 6.35 9.59 -17.37
C ASN A 225 7.70 10.20 -17.76
N THR A 226 8.62 10.44 -16.83
CA THR A 226 9.93 11.09 -17.09
C THR A 226 11.00 10.16 -17.68
N GLY A 227 10.67 8.91 -17.97
CA GLY A 227 11.56 7.94 -18.63
C GLY A 227 12.61 7.29 -17.72
N PHE A 228 12.82 7.80 -16.50
CA PHE A 228 13.76 7.22 -15.53
C PHE A 228 13.02 6.53 -14.37
N SER A 229 12.68 5.25 -14.54
CA SER A 229 11.97 4.45 -13.52
C SER A 229 12.70 4.38 -12.17
N PHE A 230 14.02 4.45 -12.16
CA PHE A 230 14.84 4.32 -10.94
C PHE A 230 14.88 5.60 -10.06
N TYR A 231 14.64 6.78 -10.64
CA TYR A 231 15.00 8.06 -10.00
C TYR A 231 14.08 8.46 -8.84
N LEU A 232 12.90 7.85 -8.72
CA LEU A 232 11.79 8.41 -7.94
C LEU A 232 11.35 7.57 -6.74
N GLU A 233 11.70 6.28 -6.70
CA GLU A 233 10.99 5.35 -5.82
C GLU A 233 11.79 4.92 -4.57
N ASN A 234 13.11 5.08 -4.56
CA ASN A 234 13.94 4.45 -3.52
C ASN A 234 14.71 5.45 -2.65
N LYS A 235 14.63 5.26 -1.32
CA LYS A 235 15.51 5.88 -0.31
C LYS A 235 17.01 5.73 -0.63
N TRP A 236 17.37 4.73 -1.43
CA TRP A 236 18.72 4.39 -1.89
C TRP A 236 19.25 5.33 -2.99
N CYS A 237 18.38 6.06 -3.69
CA CYS A 237 18.75 7.00 -4.75
C CYS A 237 19.09 8.41 -4.24
N ARG A 238 19.24 8.58 -2.92
CA ARG A 238 19.55 9.89 -2.34
C ARG A 238 20.98 10.28 -2.70
N GLY A 239 21.14 11.46 -3.28
CA GLY A 239 22.46 12.02 -3.59
C GLY A 239 23.37 12.12 -2.35
N VAL A 240 24.67 12.07 -2.59
CA VAL A 240 25.71 12.36 -1.59
C VAL A 240 25.88 13.88 -1.54
N LYS A 241 25.94 14.47 -0.35
CA LYS A 241 26.30 15.87 -0.21
C LYS A 241 27.80 16.01 -0.52
N VAL A 242 28.13 16.89 -1.46
CA VAL A 242 29.52 17.22 -1.81
C VAL A 242 29.77 18.67 -1.46
N ASP A 243 30.80 18.92 -0.66
CA ASP A 243 31.21 20.28 -0.30
C ASP A 243 32.05 20.91 -1.43
N HIS A 244 32.23 22.24 -1.41
CA HIS A 244 33.00 22.96 -2.44
C HIS A 244 34.45 22.47 -2.60
N ASP A 245 35.05 21.93 -1.53
CA ASP A 245 36.40 21.36 -1.52
C ASP A 245 36.45 19.94 -2.13
N GLY A 246 35.35 19.42 -2.66
CA GLY A 246 35.26 18.07 -3.23
C GLY A 246 35.13 16.95 -2.19
N LYS A 247 35.03 17.28 -0.90
CA LYS A 247 34.73 16.30 0.17
C LYS A 247 33.37 15.67 -0.12
N GLY A 248 33.36 14.34 -0.26
CA GLY A 248 32.18 13.56 -0.64
C GLY A 248 32.27 12.94 -2.04
N LEU A 249 33.18 13.38 -2.92
CA LEU A 249 33.32 12.81 -4.26
C LEU A 249 33.74 11.34 -4.26
N PHE A 250 34.56 10.91 -3.31
CA PHE A 250 34.90 9.49 -3.14
C PHE A 250 33.67 8.64 -2.84
N GLU A 251 32.80 9.12 -1.96
CA GLU A 251 31.54 8.44 -1.62
C GLU A 251 30.55 8.47 -2.81
N VAL A 252 30.56 9.54 -3.62
CA VAL A 252 29.82 9.57 -4.90
C VAL A 252 30.33 8.46 -5.82
N TRP A 253 31.65 8.36 -6.00
CA TRP A 253 32.25 7.36 -6.89
C TRP A 253 31.93 5.93 -6.43
N LYS A 254 32.05 5.67 -5.12
CA LYS A 254 31.62 4.40 -4.53
C LYS A 254 30.15 4.09 -4.83
N ARG A 255 29.25 5.05 -4.64
CA ARG A 255 27.82 4.87 -4.93
C ARG A 255 27.53 4.65 -6.40
N GLN A 256 28.30 5.27 -7.31
CA GLN A 256 28.21 5.01 -8.75
C GLN A 256 28.55 3.55 -9.06
N ILE A 257 29.62 2.99 -8.49
CA ILE A 257 29.95 1.56 -8.63
C ILE A 257 28.87 0.66 -8.00
N GLN A 258 28.22 1.09 -6.91
CA GLN A 258 27.10 0.33 -6.32
C GLN A 258 25.83 0.30 -7.18
N GLN A 259 25.69 1.17 -8.19
CA GLN A 259 24.49 1.16 -9.06
C GLN A 259 24.47 -0.03 -10.01
N PHE A 260 25.60 -0.70 -10.22
CA PHE A 260 25.64 -1.90 -11.04
C PHE A 260 24.88 -3.04 -10.35
N ASN A 261 24.13 -3.81 -11.14
CA ASN A 261 23.39 -4.96 -10.63
C ASN A 261 24.34 -5.93 -9.91
N ARG A 262 23.88 -6.49 -8.77
CA ARG A 262 24.63 -7.48 -7.98
C ARG A 262 25.95 -6.96 -7.37
N VAL A 263 26.10 -5.66 -7.16
CA VAL A 263 27.25 -5.07 -6.45
C VAL A 263 26.91 -4.74 -5.01
N SER A 264 27.69 -5.27 -4.06
CA SER A 264 27.55 -4.91 -2.64
C SER A 264 28.45 -3.74 -2.25
N ALA A 265 28.21 -3.14 -1.08
CA ALA A 265 29.02 -2.03 -0.58
C ALA A 265 30.51 -2.37 -0.44
N GLU A 266 30.83 -3.60 -0.03
CA GLU A 266 32.22 -4.05 0.11
C GLU A 266 32.88 -4.27 -1.25
N MET A 267 32.14 -4.73 -2.27
CA MET A 267 32.66 -4.86 -3.63
C MET A 267 32.99 -3.49 -4.22
N ALA A 268 32.07 -2.54 -4.07
CA ALA A 268 32.30 -1.17 -4.51
C ALA A 268 33.49 -0.55 -3.78
N GLU A 269 33.58 -0.69 -2.45
CA GLU A 269 34.72 -0.21 -1.66
C GLU A 269 36.05 -0.77 -2.17
N ALA A 270 36.12 -2.08 -2.45
CA ALA A 270 37.34 -2.70 -2.94
C ALA A 270 37.76 -2.15 -4.32
N VAL A 271 36.80 -1.95 -5.23
CA VAL A 271 37.07 -1.37 -6.56
C VAL A 271 37.53 0.09 -6.43
N VAL A 272 36.82 0.92 -5.65
CA VAL A 272 37.20 2.34 -5.51
C VAL A 272 38.46 2.52 -4.66
N SER A 273 38.81 1.57 -3.79
CA SER A 273 40.09 1.59 -3.08
C SER A 273 41.26 1.32 -4.03
N ALA A 274 41.08 0.41 -5.00
CA ALA A 274 42.07 0.15 -6.05
C ALA A 274 42.16 1.31 -7.06
N TYR A 275 41.01 1.93 -7.38
CA TYR A 275 40.90 3.03 -8.34
C TYR A 275 40.06 4.17 -7.73
N PRO A 276 40.70 5.10 -6.97
CA PRO A 276 40.00 6.12 -6.18
C PRO A 276 39.37 7.25 -6.98
N SER A 277 39.49 7.23 -8.31
CA SER A 277 38.77 8.13 -9.19
C SER A 277 38.37 7.44 -10.50
N PRO A 278 37.28 7.88 -11.15
CA PRO A 278 36.89 7.38 -12.46
C PRO A 278 37.99 7.52 -13.51
N TRP A 279 38.76 8.62 -13.44
CA TRP A 279 39.86 8.90 -14.35
C TRP A 279 40.99 7.87 -14.24
N LEU A 280 41.36 7.50 -13.00
CA LEU A 280 42.39 6.48 -12.78
C LEU A 280 41.95 5.11 -13.32
N LEU A 281 40.66 4.78 -13.20
CA LEU A 281 40.10 3.55 -13.75
C LEU A 281 40.17 3.54 -15.28
N VAL A 282 39.74 4.62 -15.94
CA VAL A 282 39.80 4.76 -17.40
C VAL A 282 41.25 4.74 -17.91
N GLN A 283 42.16 5.40 -17.20
CA GLN A 283 43.59 5.39 -17.54
C GLN A 283 44.21 4.01 -17.38
N ALA A 284 43.75 3.20 -16.43
CA ALA A 284 44.22 1.82 -16.30
C ALA A 284 43.79 0.98 -17.50
N TYR A 285 42.52 1.09 -17.94
CA TYR A 285 42.05 0.40 -19.14
C TYR A 285 42.82 0.78 -20.41
N SER A 286 43.19 2.06 -20.58
CA SER A 286 43.94 2.50 -21.77
C SER A 286 45.37 1.96 -21.83
N ARG A 287 45.94 1.56 -20.68
CA ARG A 287 47.26 0.93 -20.59
C ARG A 287 47.25 -0.58 -20.83
N CYS A 288 46.08 -1.23 -20.76
CA CYS A 288 45.94 -2.65 -21.08
C CYS A 288 46.19 -2.91 -22.57
N SER A 289 46.84 -4.04 -22.85
CA SER A 289 47.31 -4.42 -24.19
C SER A 289 46.27 -5.18 -24.99
N SER A 290 45.26 -5.78 -24.33
CA SER A 290 44.19 -6.55 -24.98
C SER A 290 42.81 -6.25 -24.38
N GLU A 291 41.76 -6.55 -25.14
CA GLU A 291 40.37 -6.43 -24.66
C GLU A 291 40.09 -7.39 -23.51
N GLN A 292 40.56 -8.63 -23.61
CA GLN A 292 40.43 -9.63 -22.54
C GLN A 292 41.06 -9.17 -21.21
N GLU A 293 42.21 -8.49 -21.28
CA GLU A 293 42.87 -7.92 -20.12
C GLU A 293 42.03 -6.79 -19.49
N ARG A 294 41.43 -5.93 -20.32
CA ARG A 294 40.52 -4.86 -19.85
C ARG A 294 39.29 -5.44 -19.18
N GLU A 295 38.66 -6.44 -19.80
CA GLU A 295 37.46 -7.09 -19.24
C GLU A 295 37.74 -7.73 -17.88
N ASN A 296 38.95 -8.25 -17.64
CA ASN A 296 39.31 -8.95 -16.39
C ASN A 296 40.14 -8.11 -15.40
N MET A 297 40.43 -6.84 -15.72
CA MET A 297 41.31 -5.98 -14.92
C MET A 297 40.89 -5.86 -13.44
N LEU A 298 39.60 -5.87 -13.16
CA LEU A 298 39.05 -5.76 -11.81
C LEU A 298 38.72 -7.13 -11.19
N ALA A 299 38.78 -8.22 -11.95
CA ALA A 299 38.22 -9.52 -11.57
C ALA A 299 38.87 -10.09 -10.31
N ASP A 300 40.18 -9.89 -10.15
CA ASP A 300 40.98 -10.45 -9.06
C ASP A 300 41.09 -9.55 -7.82
N ILE A 301 40.43 -8.39 -7.82
CA ILE A 301 40.39 -7.51 -6.65
C ILE A 301 39.74 -8.26 -5.49
N VAL A 302 40.45 -8.30 -4.36
CA VAL A 302 39.99 -8.99 -3.15
C VAL A 302 38.99 -8.12 -2.40
N VAL A 303 37.84 -8.72 -2.11
CA VAL A 303 36.77 -8.16 -1.30
C VAL A 303 36.77 -8.87 0.04
N CYS A 304 37.13 -8.14 1.10
CA CYS A 304 37.06 -8.62 2.47
C CYS A 304 35.68 -8.33 3.06
N ARG A 305 35.00 -9.35 3.60
CA ARG A 305 33.75 -9.22 4.34
C ARG A 305 33.99 -9.54 5.82
N GLY A 306 33.70 -8.57 6.69
CA GLY A 306 33.90 -8.68 8.14
C GLY A 306 35.27 -8.16 8.60
N ALA A 307 35.54 -8.25 9.90
CA ALA A 307 36.78 -7.81 10.53
C ALA A 307 37.38 -8.93 11.39
N GLY A 308 38.70 -9.09 11.35
CA GLY A 308 39.43 -10.07 12.17
C GLY A 308 39.39 -11.50 11.63
N VAL A 309 39.50 -12.49 12.52
CA VAL A 309 39.70 -13.93 12.20
C VAL A 309 38.51 -14.56 11.47
N THR A 310 37.33 -13.93 11.52
CA THR A 310 36.11 -14.37 10.82
C THR A 310 35.95 -13.71 9.44
N ALA A 311 36.93 -12.92 8.98
CA ALA A 311 36.85 -12.26 7.69
C ALA A 311 36.85 -13.29 6.56
N THR A 312 35.84 -13.20 5.69
CA THR A 312 35.77 -13.99 4.47
C THR A 312 36.31 -13.19 3.31
N GLN A 313 37.15 -13.82 2.48
CA GLN A 313 37.69 -13.21 1.27
C GLN A 313 36.97 -13.78 0.06
N ARG A 314 36.55 -12.90 -0.83
CA ARG A 314 36.05 -13.25 -2.17
C ARG A 314 36.66 -12.30 -3.18
N ARG A 315 36.52 -12.59 -4.46
CA ARG A 315 36.96 -11.70 -5.54
C ARG A 315 35.77 -10.98 -6.16
N VAL A 316 36.02 -9.86 -6.83
CA VAL A 316 35.02 -9.12 -7.62
C VAL A 316 34.42 -10.02 -8.71
N GLY A 317 35.26 -10.81 -9.37
CA GLY A 317 34.86 -11.77 -10.40
C GLY A 317 34.80 -11.16 -11.82
N PRO A 318 34.95 -12.00 -12.86
CA PRO A 318 35.09 -11.57 -14.25
C PRO A 318 33.84 -10.85 -14.77
N GLU A 319 32.64 -11.31 -14.39
CA GLU A 319 31.39 -10.73 -14.86
C GLU A 319 31.20 -9.27 -14.43
N LEU A 320 31.53 -8.96 -13.17
CA LEU A 320 31.44 -7.58 -12.69
C LEU A 320 32.54 -6.70 -13.30
N SER A 321 33.75 -7.24 -13.43
CA SER A 321 34.86 -6.54 -14.08
C SER A 321 34.50 -6.12 -15.51
N ARG A 322 33.96 -7.06 -16.29
CA ARG A 322 33.50 -6.82 -17.67
C ARG A 322 32.41 -5.75 -17.74
N ARG A 323 31.39 -5.81 -16.88
CA ARG A 323 30.31 -4.81 -16.87
C ARG A 323 30.80 -3.40 -16.56
N ILE A 324 31.70 -3.26 -15.59
CA ILE A 324 32.29 -1.95 -15.26
C ILE A 324 33.12 -1.45 -16.45
N TYR A 325 33.93 -2.29 -17.08
CA TYR A 325 34.69 -1.92 -18.27
C TYR A 325 33.79 -1.42 -19.41
N LEU A 326 32.77 -2.20 -19.76
CA LEU A 326 31.83 -1.87 -20.84
C LEU A 326 31.09 -0.56 -20.55
N HIS A 327 30.61 -0.36 -19.32
CA HIS A 327 29.94 0.90 -18.95
C HIS A 327 30.87 2.12 -19.01
N MET A 328 32.13 1.97 -18.61
CA MET A 328 33.08 3.09 -18.56
C MET A 328 33.69 3.45 -19.93
N THR A 329 33.52 2.59 -20.94
CA THR A 329 34.20 2.76 -22.25
C THR A 329 33.29 2.69 -23.46
N SER A 330 32.08 2.13 -23.35
CA SER A 330 31.10 2.12 -24.44
C SER A 330 30.61 3.53 -24.77
N HIS A 331 30.40 3.78 -26.06
CA HIS A 331 29.73 4.99 -26.56
C HIS A 331 28.24 4.76 -26.84
N ASP A 332 27.77 3.52 -26.77
CA ASP A 332 26.38 3.15 -27.00
C ASP A 332 25.59 3.25 -25.67
N PRO A 333 24.63 4.20 -25.55
CA PRO A 333 23.83 4.35 -24.35
C PRO A 333 22.83 3.21 -24.13
N ASP A 334 22.49 2.45 -25.18
CA ASP A 334 21.51 1.36 -25.14
C ASP A 334 22.19 -0.02 -24.95
N PHE A 335 23.51 -0.03 -24.72
CA PHE A 335 24.28 -1.25 -24.55
C PHE A 335 23.88 -2.00 -23.27
N CYS A 336 23.40 -3.24 -23.43
CA CYS A 336 23.01 -4.07 -22.30
C CYS A 336 24.23 -4.68 -21.59
N LEU A 337 24.40 -4.33 -20.31
CA LEU A 337 25.53 -4.81 -19.51
C LEU A 337 25.34 -6.24 -18.99
N ASP A 338 24.11 -6.68 -18.74
CA ASP A 338 23.84 -8.01 -18.22
C ASP A 338 23.50 -8.97 -19.38
N VAL A 339 24.23 -10.08 -19.48
CA VAL A 339 23.83 -11.17 -20.38
C VAL A 339 22.64 -11.87 -19.72
N THR A 340 21.43 -11.69 -20.27
CA THR A 340 20.29 -12.53 -19.93
C THR A 340 20.56 -13.94 -20.42
N GLY A 341 21.18 -14.77 -19.56
CA GLY A 341 21.24 -16.22 -19.70
C GLY A 341 19.99 -16.87 -19.16
#